data_AF-A0A1G5IJX4-F1
#
_entry.id   AF-A0A1G5IJX4-F1
#
_cell.length_a   1.000
_cell.length_b   1.000
_cell.length_c   1.000
_cell.angle_alpha   90.00
_cell.angle_beta   90.00
_cell.angle_gamma   90.00
#
_symmetry.space_group_name_H-M   'P 1'
#
loop_
_entity.id
_entity.type
_entity.pdbx_description
1 polymer ?
#
loop_
_entity_poly.entity_id
_entity_poly.type
_entity_poly.pdbx_seq_one_letter_code
_entity_poly.pdbx_strand_id
1 'polypeptide(L)'
;MTKIRRTAAFLLILCMVLGLVACGTTGIVSETETSAETGDILENDMSPAYRQAIDERRAEYEKTGEYQKVTYAIYTWTGSPEGTERIQEAMNKILREKLCLEIELLILDFTTYRQDVQLNLTNNDRQIDWYGGNVIGYTTCVNNGFCYDLDENDLLKTYGPGIEEAVPPKYQEACKYAGHLYGIPPVKDYAITTAAIVIGKEYLDAIGYEYKEDANQEVPSNWDEIESIFAKLHREFPDKTVFAVGGNQFSQGSVVDDIGNDWFGVLLDPTKDRKVENLMESDVWMDTVTRMYRWNKMGFISQDALTDTTSSSAKIKSGNYMAMLAPSKPGYKSQISGECGREMIVFRLGQDIIKSTGVTAVITCLNQATPDPVAAVQVMNELYTDPKLSTLLVWGEEGKDYVTDQDGQIDFPAGVDYQNAEWYHTMNWEMPNQYICPVWVGNPPDLGARMMEFNTNAETSIAMGFTFDNSAYTAEYAALQNIYDEYANQLLYGFLDPVEGTAEFNEKLKKAGLNKYIAEKQRQLDVWFAENEAQ
;
A
#
# COMPACT_ATOMS: atom_id res chain seq x y z
N MET A 1 -66.08 22.53 4.45
CA MET A 1 -67.32 21.97 3.86
C MET A 1 -66.93 20.85 2.91
N THR A 2 -67.54 19.67 3.11
CA THR A 2 -67.71 18.54 2.16
C THR A 2 -66.44 17.92 1.53
N LYS A 3 -66.01 16.71 1.95
CA LYS A 3 -66.55 15.37 1.61
C LYS A 3 -66.25 15.01 0.13
N ILE A 4 -65.85 13.82 -0.31
CA ILE A 4 -65.66 12.46 0.24
C ILE A 4 -65.21 11.57 -0.95
N ARG A 5 -64.34 10.58 -0.67
CA ARG A 5 -64.27 9.17 -1.15
C ARG A 5 -64.43 8.85 -2.64
N ARG A 6 -63.44 8.20 -3.26
CA ARG A 6 -63.18 6.72 -3.32
C ARG A 6 -64.31 5.91 -3.99
N THR A 7 -63.94 5.24 -5.08
CA THR A 7 -64.39 3.91 -5.56
C THR A 7 -63.31 3.43 -6.54
N ALA A 8 -62.52 2.38 -6.32
CA ALA A 8 -62.86 0.93 -6.35
C ALA A 8 -63.53 0.54 -7.68
N ALA A 9 -63.15 -0.49 -8.45
CA ALA A 9 -62.23 -1.61 -8.28
C ALA A 9 -62.20 -2.46 -9.59
N PHE A 10 -61.49 -3.61 -9.54
CA PHE A 10 -61.56 -4.82 -10.39
C PHE A 10 -60.69 -4.85 -11.67
N LEU A 11 -59.60 -5.65 -11.67
CA LEU A 11 -59.47 -7.08 -12.08
C LEU A 11 -59.53 -7.21 -13.63
N LEU A 12 -58.75 -8.01 -14.37
CA LEU A 12 -58.06 -9.29 -14.12
C LEU A 12 -57.18 -9.58 -15.37
N ILE A 13 -55.91 -9.94 -15.15
CA ILE A 13 -55.09 -11.02 -15.75
C ILE A 13 -55.39 -11.51 -17.19
N LEU A 14 -54.37 -11.51 -18.08
CA LEU A 14 -53.88 -12.73 -18.75
C LEU A 14 -52.47 -12.58 -19.33
N CYS A 15 -51.60 -13.52 -18.97
CA CYS A 15 -50.23 -13.72 -19.46
C CYS A 15 -50.18 -14.23 -20.91
N MET A 16 -49.10 -13.92 -21.66
CA MET A 16 -48.24 -14.92 -22.33
C MET A 16 -47.06 -14.28 -23.08
N VAL A 17 -45.87 -14.57 -22.54
CA VAL A 17 -44.55 -14.84 -23.13
C VAL A 17 -44.41 -14.76 -24.67
N LEU A 18 -43.39 -14.03 -25.14
CA LEU A 18 -42.33 -14.51 -26.06
C LEU A 18 -41.24 -13.43 -26.20
N GLY A 19 -39.99 -13.83 -25.96
CA GLY A 19 -38.81 -12.95 -26.02
C GLY A 19 -38.26 -12.74 -27.42
N LEU A 20 -37.31 -11.79 -27.54
CA LEU A 20 -36.21 -11.81 -28.51
C LEU A 20 -35.18 -10.74 -28.15
N VAL A 21 -33.93 -11.16 -28.18
CA VAL A 21 -32.68 -10.40 -28.03
C VAL A 21 -32.47 -9.48 -29.24
N ALA A 22 -32.05 -8.22 -29.02
CA ALA A 22 -31.22 -7.43 -29.96
C ALA A 22 -30.64 -6.16 -29.31
N CYS A 23 -29.34 -5.96 -29.48
CA CYS A 23 -28.55 -4.79 -29.06
C CYS A 23 -28.97 -3.48 -29.75
N GLY A 24 -28.70 -2.34 -29.12
CA GLY A 24 -28.64 -1.05 -29.82
C GLY A 24 -28.82 0.19 -28.94
N THR A 25 -27.70 0.83 -28.60
CA THR A 25 -27.53 2.15 -27.97
C THR A 25 -28.40 3.28 -28.55
N THR A 26 -28.99 4.11 -27.67
CA THR A 26 -28.94 5.60 -27.68
C THR A 26 -29.69 6.15 -26.47
N GLY A 27 -29.05 7.06 -25.73
CA GLY A 27 -29.53 7.57 -24.44
C GLY A 27 -30.58 8.67 -24.53
N ILE A 28 -31.36 8.79 -23.44
CA ILE A 28 -31.97 10.04 -22.97
C ILE A 28 -31.91 10.00 -21.44
N VAL A 29 -31.35 11.08 -20.88
CA VAL A 29 -31.23 11.40 -19.45
C VAL A 29 -32.62 11.74 -18.89
N SER A 30 -33.00 11.14 -17.76
CA SER A 30 -33.91 11.80 -16.81
C SER A 30 -33.51 11.48 -15.38
N GLU A 31 -33.34 12.54 -14.60
CA GLU A 31 -33.00 12.58 -13.19
C GLU A 31 -33.80 11.59 -12.34
N THR A 32 -33.11 10.86 -11.47
CA THR A 32 -33.71 10.30 -10.27
C THR A 32 -32.66 10.36 -9.18
N GLU A 33 -33.02 11.02 -8.07
CA GLU A 33 -32.24 11.11 -6.84
C GLU A 33 -31.79 9.71 -6.39
N THR A 34 -30.48 9.48 -6.37
CA THR A 34 -29.89 8.31 -5.72
C THR A 34 -29.30 8.77 -4.40
N SER A 35 -30.08 8.65 -3.33
CA SER A 35 -29.50 8.32 -2.03
C SER A 35 -28.91 6.91 -2.17
N ALA A 36 -27.59 6.84 -2.34
CA ALA A 36 -26.88 5.57 -2.27
C ALA A 36 -26.96 5.07 -0.83
N GLU A 37 -27.92 4.18 -0.56
CA GLU A 37 -27.75 3.20 0.50
C GLU A 37 -26.56 2.34 0.07
N THR A 38 -25.41 2.55 0.71
CA THR A 38 -24.30 1.61 0.75
C THR A 38 -24.86 0.30 1.28
N GLY A 39 -25.11 -0.65 0.39
CA GLY A 39 -25.59 -1.97 0.76
C GLY A 39 -24.54 -2.65 1.62
N ASP A 40 -24.90 -2.95 2.86
CA ASP A 40 -24.33 -4.08 3.59
C ASP A 40 -24.36 -5.28 2.62
N ILE A 41 -23.22 -5.93 2.41
CA ILE A 41 -23.23 -7.32 1.95
C ILE A 41 -23.81 -8.11 3.12
N LEU A 42 -25.15 -8.19 3.16
CA LEU A 42 -25.92 -8.77 4.24
C LEU A 42 -25.51 -10.23 4.43
N GLU A 43 -25.52 -10.71 5.68
CA GLU A 43 -25.35 -12.11 6.11
C GLU A 43 -26.12 -13.17 5.28
N ASN A 44 -27.06 -12.75 4.43
CA ASN A 44 -27.90 -13.58 3.59
C ASN A 44 -27.21 -14.19 2.36
N ASP A 45 -26.06 -13.67 1.91
CA ASP A 45 -25.33 -14.21 0.75
C ASP A 45 -24.20 -15.20 1.13
N MET A 46 -24.03 -15.50 2.42
CA MET A 46 -23.00 -16.43 2.88
C MET A 46 -23.34 -17.88 2.53
N SER A 47 -22.34 -18.62 2.04
CA SER A 47 -22.48 -20.04 1.69
C SER A 47 -22.95 -20.87 2.89
N PRO A 48 -23.63 -22.02 2.68
CA PRO A 48 -23.99 -22.91 3.78
C PRO A 48 -22.78 -23.36 4.62
N ALA A 49 -21.63 -23.58 3.98
CA ALA A 49 -20.39 -23.95 4.67
C ALA A 49 -19.86 -22.83 5.57
N TYR A 50 -19.91 -21.57 5.11
CA TYR A 50 -19.56 -20.39 5.90
C TYR A 50 -20.37 -20.33 7.20
N ARG A 51 -21.70 -20.49 7.10
CA ARG A 51 -22.61 -20.48 8.25
C ARG A 51 -22.40 -21.66 9.18
N GLN A 52 -22.20 -22.85 8.63
CA GLN A 52 -21.91 -24.05 9.41
C GLN A 52 -20.67 -23.86 10.30
N ALA A 53 -19.59 -23.26 9.78
CA ALA A 53 -18.40 -22.97 10.58
C ALA A 53 -18.67 -22.00 11.74
N ILE A 54 -19.58 -21.03 11.58
CA ILE A 54 -20.03 -20.16 12.69
C ILE A 54 -20.81 -20.97 13.74
N ASP A 55 -21.77 -21.78 13.30
CA ASP A 55 -22.61 -22.58 14.20
C ASP A 55 -21.79 -23.58 15.02
N GLU A 56 -20.79 -24.21 14.40
CA GLU A 56 -19.86 -25.13 15.09
C GLU A 56 -19.04 -24.41 16.16
N ARG A 57 -18.51 -23.21 15.88
CA ARG A 57 -17.80 -22.39 16.87
C ARG A 57 -18.71 -21.91 17.99
N ARG A 58 -19.96 -21.51 17.70
CA ARG A 58 -20.94 -21.15 18.74
C ARG A 58 -21.24 -22.33 19.65
N ALA A 59 -21.44 -23.52 19.08
CA ALA A 59 -21.66 -24.72 19.86
C ALA A 59 -20.44 -25.09 20.72
N GLU A 60 -19.23 -24.80 20.27
CA GLU A 60 -18.02 -24.99 21.08
C GLU A 60 -17.91 -23.95 22.20
N TYR A 61 -18.15 -22.68 21.90
CA TYR A 61 -18.23 -21.61 22.92
C TYR A 61 -19.27 -21.92 24.00
N GLU A 62 -20.44 -22.47 23.65
CA GLU A 62 -21.44 -22.90 24.63
C GLU A 62 -20.94 -24.00 25.58
N LYS A 63 -19.96 -24.80 25.16
CA LYS A 63 -19.35 -25.85 26.00
C LYS A 63 -18.17 -25.33 26.82
N THR A 64 -17.33 -24.49 26.24
CA THR A 64 -16.04 -24.08 26.84
C THR A 64 -16.12 -22.73 27.55
N GLY A 65 -17.00 -21.83 27.08
CA GLY A 65 -17.02 -20.42 27.47
C GLY A 65 -15.86 -19.60 26.88
N GLU A 66 -15.08 -20.17 25.96
CA GLU A 66 -13.89 -19.56 25.38
C GLU A 66 -14.10 -19.30 23.90
N TYR A 67 -13.88 -18.06 23.47
CA TYR A 67 -13.85 -17.72 22.06
C TYR A 67 -12.55 -18.21 21.44
N GLN A 68 -12.66 -18.77 20.25
CA GLN A 68 -11.49 -18.99 19.42
C GLN A 68 -10.93 -17.65 18.93
N LYS A 69 -9.61 -17.58 18.87
CA LYS A 69 -8.86 -16.36 18.58
C LYS A 69 -8.08 -16.47 17.28
N VAL A 70 -8.05 -15.37 16.52
CA VAL A 70 -7.19 -15.15 15.35
C VAL A 70 -6.17 -14.05 15.68
N THR A 71 -4.87 -14.32 15.55
CA THR A 71 -3.81 -13.34 15.79
C THR A 71 -3.34 -12.70 14.48
N TYR A 72 -3.46 -11.38 14.39
CA TYR A 72 -2.99 -10.57 13.27
C TYR A 72 -1.74 -9.78 13.66
N ALA A 73 -0.61 -10.09 13.03
CA ALA A 73 0.65 -9.39 13.23
C ALA A 73 0.78 -8.16 12.31
N ILE A 74 0.82 -6.98 12.91
CA ILE A 74 0.88 -5.67 12.25
C ILE A 74 2.21 -5.00 12.60
N TYR A 75 2.85 -4.31 11.65
CA TYR A 75 4.05 -3.51 11.94
C TYR A 75 3.70 -2.03 12.09
N THR A 76 4.54 -1.30 12.82
CA THR A 76 4.40 0.15 12.99
C THR A 76 5.77 0.82 13.04
N TRP A 77 5.85 2.07 12.61
CA TRP A 77 7.07 2.88 12.75
C TRP A 77 7.19 3.63 14.08
N THR A 78 6.11 3.68 14.86
CA THR A 78 6.01 4.52 16.07
C THR A 78 5.82 3.71 17.35
N GLY A 79 5.87 2.38 17.26
CA GLY A 79 5.51 1.48 18.36
C GLY A 79 3.99 1.30 18.51
N SER A 80 3.60 0.39 19.39
CA SER A 80 2.19 0.05 19.63
C SER A 80 1.41 1.25 20.18
N PRO A 81 0.31 1.67 19.54
CA PRO A 81 -0.52 2.78 20.03
C PRO A 81 -1.09 2.48 21.44
N GLU A 82 -1.25 3.53 22.26
CA GLU A 82 -1.83 3.39 23.61
C GLU A 82 -3.26 2.81 23.57
N GLY A 83 -4.01 3.12 22.52
CA GLY A 83 -5.39 2.65 22.32
C GLY A 83 -5.55 1.19 21.88
N THR A 84 -4.47 0.41 21.73
CA THR A 84 -4.52 -0.93 21.12
C THR A 84 -5.52 -1.88 21.78
N GLU A 85 -5.47 -2.04 23.10
CA GLU A 85 -6.39 -2.95 23.82
C GLU A 85 -7.85 -2.50 23.69
N ARG A 86 -8.08 -1.18 23.67
CA ARG A 86 -9.41 -0.58 23.53
C ARG A 86 -9.99 -0.85 22.14
N ILE A 87 -9.21 -0.63 21.09
CA ILE A 87 -9.63 -0.89 19.71
C ILE A 87 -9.84 -2.39 19.48
N GLN A 88 -8.92 -3.24 19.95
CA GLN A 88 -9.07 -4.69 19.86
C GLN A 88 -10.38 -5.16 20.52
N GLU A 89 -10.71 -4.68 21.72
CA GLU A 89 -11.96 -5.05 22.39
C GLU A 89 -13.20 -4.51 21.66
N ALA A 90 -13.12 -3.31 21.06
CA ALA A 90 -14.19 -2.79 20.22
C ALA A 90 -14.45 -3.68 19.00
N MET A 91 -13.39 -4.15 18.32
CA MET A 91 -13.49 -5.11 17.23
C MET A 91 -14.02 -6.46 17.71
N ASN A 92 -13.54 -6.96 18.85
CA ASN A 92 -13.97 -8.23 19.42
C ASN A 92 -15.46 -8.26 19.77
N LYS A 93 -16.05 -7.15 20.20
CA LYS A 93 -17.52 -7.10 20.40
C LYS A 93 -18.28 -7.41 19.11
N ILE A 94 -17.83 -6.87 17.99
CA ILE A 94 -18.45 -7.13 16.68
C ILE A 94 -18.17 -8.56 16.23
N LEU A 95 -16.92 -9.04 16.33
CA LEU A 95 -16.53 -10.38 15.88
C LEU A 95 -17.16 -11.50 16.71
N ARG A 96 -17.35 -11.32 18.02
CA ARG A 96 -18.08 -12.27 18.88
C ARG A 96 -19.53 -12.39 18.45
N GLU A 97 -20.16 -11.28 18.09
CA GLU A 97 -21.55 -11.26 17.60
C GLU A 97 -21.67 -11.88 16.21
N LYS A 98 -20.85 -11.49 15.24
CA LYS A 98 -20.95 -11.94 13.84
C LYS A 98 -20.41 -13.36 13.63
N LEU A 99 -19.19 -13.63 14.12
CA LEU A 99 -18.42 -14.84 13.80
C LEU A 99 -18.20 -15.79 14.97
N CYS A 100 -18.55 -15.38 16.20
CA CYS A 100 -18.17 -16.12 17.42
C CYS A 100 -16.64 -16.29 17.54
N LEU A 101 -15.89 -15.24 17.18
CA LEU A 101 -14.43 -15.16 17.26
C LEU A 101 -13.95 -13.93 18.02
N GLU A 102 -12.68 -13.97 18.40
CA GLU A 102 -11.89 -12.81 18.77
C GLU A 102 -10.69 -12.64 17.84
N ILE A 103 -10.24 -11.40 17.66
CA ILE A 103 -8.96 -11.02 17.08
C ILE A 103 -8.01 -10.55 18.19
N GLU A 104 -6.73 -10.89 18.03
CA GLU A 104 -5.62 -10.29 18.75
C GLU A 104 -4.76 -9.47 17.77
N LEU A 105 -4.56 -8.19 18.08
CA LEU A 105 -3.69 -7.30 17.32
C LEU A 105 -2.27 -7.39 17.89
N LEU A 106 -1.41 -8.16 17.23
CA LEU A 106 0.01 -8.24 17.56
C LEU A 106 0.77 -7.11 16.84
N ILE A 107 0.80 -5.94 17.46
CA ILE A 107 1.50 -4.76 16.91
C ILE A 107 2.98 -4.79 17.30
N LEU A 108 3.85 -4.81 16.31
CA LEU A 108 5.31 -4.90 16.48
C LEU A 108 6.01 -3.71 15.81
N ASP A 109 7.15 -3.30 16.35
CA ASP A 109 7.97 -2.28 15.71
C ASP A 109 8.54 -2.80 14.37
N PHE A 110 8.53 -1.96 13.34
CA PHE A 110 8.99 -2.33 11.99
C PHE A 110 10.44 -2.84 11.99
N THR A 111 11.30 -2.32 12.87
CA THR A 111 12.71 -2.73 12.94
C THR A 111 12.91 -4.14 13.46
N THR A 112 12.00 -4.65 14.30
CA THR A 112 12.09 -6.03 14.84
C THR A 112 11.11 -7.00 14.17
N TYR A 113 10.07 -6.50 13.50
CA TYR A 113 9.00 -7.30 12.89
C TYR A 113 9.51 -8.50 12.10
N ARG A 114 10.46 -8.28 11.16
CA ARG A 114 11.00 -9.35 10.32
C ARG A 114 11.52 -10.52 11.15
N GLN A 115 12.38 -10.22 12.13
CA GLN A 115 13.04 -11.23 12.94
C GLN A 115 12.03 -11.93 13.87
N ASP A 116 11.17 -11.16 14.53
CA ASP A 116 10.22 -11.67 15.51
C ASP A 116 9.16 -12.55 14.85
N VAL A 117 8.55 -12.10 13.75
CA VAL A 117 7.53 -12.87 13.04
C VAL A 117 8.16 -14.12 12.41
N GLN A 118 9.30 -14.01 11.73
CA GLN A 118 9.96 -15.17 11.12
C GLN A 118 10.33 -16.25 12.15
N LEU A 119 10.80 -15.86 13.34
CA LEU A 119 11.09 -16.80 14.43
C LEU A 119 9.83 -17.54 14.84
N ASN A 120 8.72 -16.81 15.07
CA ASN A 120 7.44 -17.38 15.48
C ASN A 120 6.80 -18.28 14.41
N LEU A 121 6.93 -17.94 13.13
CA LEU A 121 6.52 -18.80 12.02
C LEU A 121 7.31 -20.12 11.96
N THR A 122 8.55 -20.12 12.46
CA THR A 122 9.43 -21.30 12.44
C THR A 122 9.22 -22.21 13.65
N ASN A 123 9.14 -21.63 14.86
CA ASN A 123 9.08 -22.40 16.11
C ASN A 123 7.66 -22.58 16.66
N ASN A 124 6.69 -21.78 16.22
CA ASN A 124 5.33 -21.69 16.76
C ASN A 124 5.28 -21.42 18.29
N ASP A 125 6.26 -20.68 18.84
CA ASP A 125 6.28 -20.31 20.27
C ASP A 125 5.16 -19.31 20.62
N ARG A 126 4.79 -18.44 19.67
CA ARG A 126 3.59 -17.60 19.70
C ARG A 126 2.77 -17.82 18.45
N GLN A 127 1.46 -17.99 18.62
CA GLN A 127 0.53 -18.10 17.50
C GLN A 127 0.51 -16.79 16.69
N ILE A 128 0.73 -16.91 15.39
CA ILE A 128 0.52 -15.86 14.39
C ILE A 128 -0.27 -16.52 13.26
N ASP A 129 -1.48 -16.05 13.00
CA ASP A 129 -2.34 -16.61 11.95
C ASP A 129 -2.18 -15.80 10.67
N TRP A 130 -2.13 -14.48 10.80
CA TRP A 130 -2.07 -13.56 9.66
C TRP A 130 -0.95 -12.54 9.85
N TYR A 131 -0.14 -12.32 8.82
CA TYR A 131 1.07 -11.48 8.91
C TYR A 131 1.42 -10.78 7.59
N GLY A 132 2.20 -9.70 7.66
CA GLY A 132 2.77 -8.96 6.52
C GLY A 132 3.92 -9.73 5.88
N GLY A 133 3.62 -10.54 4.86
CA GLY A 133 4.59 -11.32 4.11
C GLY A 133 5.62 -10.46 3.37
N ASN A 134 5.27 -9.22 3.02
CA ASN A 134 6.19 -8.27 2.37
C ASN A 134 7.42 -7.93 3.24
N VAL A 135 7.29 -7.87 4.57
CA VAL A 135 8.38 -7.46 5.47
C VAL A 135 9.47 -8.52 5.57
N ILE A 136 9.07 -9.79 5.58
CA ILE A 136 9.98 -10.95 5.51
C ILE A 136 10.48 -11.17 4.08
N GLY A 137 9.61 -10.91 3.10
CA GLY A 137 9.81 -11.16 1.68
C GLY A 137 8.83 -12.23 1.21
N TYR A 138 7.88 -11.88 0.34
CA TYR A 138 6.77 -12.76 -0.03
C TYR A 138 7.25 -14.10 -0.58
N THR A 139 8.16 -14.08 -1.55
CA THR A 139 8.80 -15.27 -2.13
C THR A 139 9.52 -16.11 -1.09
N THR A 140 10.18 -15.47 -0.12
CA THR A 140 10.86 -16.15 0.99
C THR A 140 9.86 -16.87 1.90
N CYS A 141 8.72 -16.23 2.21
CA CYS A 141 7.66 -16.87 3.00
C CYS A 141 7.09 -18.11 2.30
N VAL A 142 6.82 -18.01 1.00
CA VAL A 142 6.30 -19.14 0.20
C VAL A 142 7.33 -20.28 0.14
N ASN A 143 8.58 -19.97 -0.24
CA ASN A 143 9.63 -20.99 -0.38
C ASN A 143 10.00 -21.70 0.94
N ASN A 144 9.85 -21.01 2.08
CA ASN A 144 10.07 -21.60 3.40
C ASN A 144 8.85 -22.36 3.95
N GLY A 145 7.74 -22.41 3.20
CA GLY A 145 6.52 -23.12 3.61
C GLY A 145 5.76 -22.43 4.75
N PHE A 146 5.92 -21.11 4.91
CA PHE A 146 5.20 -20.34 5.92
C PHE A 146 3.80 -19.91 5.49
N CYS A 147 3.49 -19.95 4.19
CA CYS A 147 2.20 -19.50 3.66
C CYS A 147 1.27 -20.67 3.40
N TYR A 148 0.03 -20.55 3.87
CA TYR A 148 -1.08 -21.42 3.51
C TYR A 148 -1.52 -21.13 2.05
N ASP A 149 -1.80 -22.16 1.26
CA ASP A 149 -2.39 -22.03 -0.08
C ASP A 149 -3.89 -21.68 0.04
N LEU A 150 -4.25 -20.44 -0.30
CA LEU A 150 -5.61 -19.90 -0.14
C LEU A 150 -6.59 -20.49 -1.17
N ASP A 151 -6.09 -21.07 -2.26
CA ASP A 151 -6.90 -21.79 -3.24
C ASP A 151 -7.19 -23.23 -2.79
N GLU A 152 -6.41 -23.76 -1.84
CA GLU A 152 -6.56 -25.13 -1.35
C GLU A 152 -7.94 -25.33 -0.70
N ASN A 153 -8.63 -26.41 -1.06
CA ASN A 153 -9.95 -26.77 -0.53
C ASN A 153 -11.03 -25.68 -0.73
N ASP A 154 -10.90 -24.85 -1.78
CA ASP A 154 -11.79 -23.70 -2.03
C ASP A 154 -11.86 -22.74 -0.81
N LEU A 155 -10.79 -22.63 -0.01
CA LEU A 155 -10.78 -21.87 1.25
C LEU A 155 -11.18 -20.40 1.04
N LEU A 156 -10.46 -19.65 0.21
CA LEU A 156 -10.76 -18.23 -0.03
C LEU A 156 -12.12 -18.05 -0.70
N LYS A 157 -12.41 -18.84 -1.73
CA LYS A 157 -13.70 -18.79 -2.44
C LYS A 157 -14.91 -19.06 -1.54
N THR A 158 -14.76 -19.92 -0.53
CA THR A 158 -15.86 -20.30 0.36
C THR A 158 -16.01 -19.33 1.53
N TYR A 159 -14.89 -18.86 2.09
CA TYR A 159 -14.85 -18.13 3.36
C TYR A 159 -14.37 -16.68 3.25
N GLY A 160 -13.90 -16.25 2.08
CA GLY A 160 -13.49 -14.89 1.77
C GLY A 160 -14.06 -14.31 0.46
N PRO A 161 -15.33 -14.55 0.09
CA PRO A 161 -15.89 -14.02 -1.17
C PRO A 161 -15.87 -12.48 -1.23
N GLY A 162 -15.95 -11.81 -0.08
CA GLY A 162 -15.84 -10.36 0.02
C GLY A 162 -14.43 -9.84 -0.29
N ILE A 163 -13.40 -10.63 0.02
CA ILE A 163 -12.02 -10.34 -0.40
C ILE A 163 -11.93 -10.46 -1.93
N GLU A 164 -12.48 -11.52 -2.51
CA GLU A 164 -12.46 -11.72 -3.97
C GLU A 164 -13.20 -10.59 -4.72
N GLU A 165 -14.27 -10.06 -4.14
CA GLU A 165 -14.98 -8.90 -4.68
C GLU A 165 -14.20 -7.59 -4.50
N ALA A 166 -13.60 -7.37 -3.33
CA ALA A 166 -12.91 -6.13 -2.99
C ALA A 166 -11.55 -5.99 -3.71
N VAL A 167 -10.87 -7.09 -4.00
CA VAL A 167 -9.58 -7.13 -4.69
C VAL A 167 -9.81 -7.51 -6.16
N PRO A 168 -9.63 -6.58 -7.13
CA PRO A 168 -9.81 -6.89 -8.55
C PRO A 168 -9.02 -8.15 -9.01
N PRO A 169 -9.58 -9.00 -9.90
CA PRO A 169 -8.96 -10.26 -10.29
C PRO A 169 -7.52 -10.13 -10.80
N LYS A 170 -7.21 -9.07 -11.56
CA LYS A 170 -5.84 -8.83 -12.05
C LYS A 170 -4.80 -8.67 -10.93
N TYR A 171 -5.21 -8.20 -9.75
CA TYR A 171 -4.34 -8.04 -8.59
C TYR A 171 -4.25 -9.32 -7.77
N GLN A 172 -5.31 -10.12 -7.71
CA GLN A 172 -5.24 -11.47 -7.15
C GLN A 172 -4.28 -12.36 -7.95
N GLU A 173 -4.36 -12.31 -9.29
CA GLU A 173 -3.43 -13.04 -10.16
C GLU A 173 -1.98 -12.58 -9.98
N ALA A 174 -1.74 -11.28 -9.80
CA ALA A 174 -0.41 -10.74 -9.52
C ALA A 174 0.17 -11.22 -8.18
N CYS A 175 -0.66 -11.72 -7.27
CA CYS A 175 -0.25 -12.30 -6.01
C CYS A 175 0.01 -13.80 -6.09
N LYS A 176 -0.28 -14.49 -7.21
CA LYS A 176 -0.03 -15.92 -7.30
C LYS A 176 1.46 -16.23 -7.44
N TYR A 177 1.88 -17.31 -6.77
CA TYR A 177 3.20 -17.90 -6.92
C TYR A 177 3.05 -19.33 -7.40
N ALA A 178 3.69 -19.66 -8.53
CA ALA A 178 3.57 -20.96 -9.19
C ALA A 178 2.11 -21.42 -9.43
N GLY A 179 1.20 -20.47 -9.70
CA GLY A 179 -0.22 -20.73 -9.98
C GLY A 179 -1.15 -20.83 -8.76
N HIS A 180 -0.62 -20.63 -7.55
CA HIS A 180 -1.37 -20.70 -6.30
C HIS A 180 -1.34 -19.36 -5.56
N LEU A 181 -2.43 -19.00 -4.88
CA LEU A 181 -2.54 -17.77 -4.11
C LEU A 181 -2.07 -17.97 -2.66
N TYR A 182 -0.94 -17.37 -2.28
CA TYR A 182 -0.37 -17.48 -0.92
C TYR A 182 -0.47 -16.19 -0.09
N GLY A 183 -1.06 -15.14 -0.65
CA GLY A 183 -1.20 -13.87 0.03
C GLY A 183 -2.23 -12.97 -0.62
N ILE A 184 -2.73 -12.03 0.17
CA ILE A 184 -3.80 -11.10 -0.20
C ILE A 184 -3.26 -9.68 -0.06
N PRO A 185 -3.37 -8.84 -1.10
CA PRO A 185 -2.99 -7.45 -1.04
C PRO A 185 -4.14 -6.62 -0.42
N PRO A 186 -3.83 -5.56 0.35
CA PRO A 186 -4.85 -4.65 0.84
C PRO A 186 -5.46 -3.85 -0.32
N VAL A 187 -6.69 -3.42 -0.17
CA VAL A 187 -7.35 -2.50 -1.09
C VAL A 187 -6.80 -1.08 -0.84
N LYS A 188 -5.82 -0.71 -1.65
CA LYS A 188 -5.07 0.55 -1.58
C LYS A 188 -4.69 1.06 -2.97
N ASP A 189 -3.97 2.18 -3.01
CA ASP A 189 -3.16 2.60 -4.14
C ASP A 189 -2.10 1.54 -4.49
N TYR A 190 -2.24 0.91 -5.65
CA TYR A 190 -1.21 0.06 -6.25
C TYR A 190 -0.34 0.84 -7.23
N ALA A 191 -0.93 1.87 -7.85
CA ALA A 191 -0.22 2.84 -8.65
C ALA A 191 0.48 3.85 -7.75
N ILE A 192 1.56 4.43 -8.27
CA ILE A 192 2.20 5.61 -7.70
C ILE A 192 2.42 6.65 -8.80
N THR A 193 2.32 7.92 -8.44
CA THR A 193 2.94 8.98 -9.21
C THR A 193 4.39 9.05 -8.74
N THR A 194 5.31 8.77 -9.65
CA THR A 194 6.75 8.80 -9.35
C THR A 194 7.23 10.24 -9.09
N ALA A 195 8.26 10.38 -8.26
CA ALA A 195 8.98 11.64 -8.03
C ALA A 195 8.07 12.84 -7.72
N ALA A 196 7.48 12.87 -6.53
CA ALA A 196 6.96 14.08 -5.94
C ALA A 196 8.00 14.72 -5.00
N ILE A 197 8.21 16.02 -5.11
CA ILE A 197 8.95 16.82 -4.12
C ILE A 197 7.92 17.48 -3.22
N VAL A 198 7.97 17.21 -1.93
CA VAL A 198 7.07 17.83 -0.95
C VAL A 198 7.82 18.87 -0.14
N ILE A 199 7.23 20.05 0.04
CA ILE A 199 7.86 21.20 0.70
C ILE A 199 6.90 21.78 1.74
N GLY A 200 7.41 22.09 2.93
CA GLY A 200 6.61 22.76 3.97
C GLY A 200 6.06 24.10 3.47
N LYS A 201 4.74 24.29 3.58
CA LYS A 201 4.04 25.45 3.00
C LYS A 201 4.61 26.77 3.52
N GLU A 202 4.90 26.85 4.81
CA GLU A 202 5.46 28.04 5.44
C GLU A 202 6.79 28.49 4.82
N TYR A 203 7.58 27.56 4.28
CA TYR A 203 8.83 27.88 3.61
C TYR A 203 8.61 28.47 2.21
N LEU A 204 7.58 27.99 1.49
CA LEU A 204 7.17 28.56 0.20
C LEU A 204 6.60 29.96 0.38
N ASP A 205 5.76 30.16 1.39
CA ASP A 205 5.18 31.46 1.73
C ASP A 205 6.28 32.49 2.06
N ALA A 206 7.28 32.08 2.85
CA ALA A 206 8.39 32.94 3.25
C ALA A 206 9.24 33.43 2.07
N ILE A 207 9.45 32.59 1.05
CA ILE A 207 10.16 33.00 -0.17
C ILE A 207 9.24 33.63 -1.23
N GLY A 208 7.95 33.81 -0.91
CA GLY A 208 6.94 34.38 -1.81
C GLY A 208 6.71 33.55 -3.07
N TYR A 209 6.80 32.22 -2.97
CA TYR A 209 6.56 31.33 -4.10
C TYR A 209 5.05 31.09 -4.28
N GLU A 210 4.53 31.47 -5.45
CA GLU A 210 3.15 31.24 -5.82
C GLU A 210 3.01 29.95 -6.64
N TYR A 211 1.99 29.15 -6.33
CA TYR A 211 1.69 27.90 -7.02
C TYR A 211 0.19 27.72 -7.21
N LYS A 212 -0.17 26.76 -8.07
CA LYS A 212 -1.55 26.36 -8.31
C LYS A 212 -1.65 24.84 -8.24
N GLU A 213 -2.50 24.38 -7.35
CA GLU A 213 -2.83 22.96 -7.22
C GLU A 213 -3.89 22.54 -8.25
N ASP A 214 -3.83 21.28 -8.68
CA ASP A 214 -4.82 20.63 -9.51
C ASP A 214 -5.94 19.95 -8.68
N ALA A 215 -6.77 19.14 -9.33
CA ALA A 215 -7.88 18.45 -8.68
C ALA A 215 -7.44 17.37 -7.67
N ASN A 216 -6.18 16.92 -7.72
CA ASN A 216 -5.58 15.97 -6.79
C ASN A 216 -4.77 16.67 -5.69
N GLN A 217 -4.83 18.00 -5.62
CA GLN A 217 -4.08 18.83 -4.68
C GLN A 217 -2.56 18.78 -4.92
N GLU A 218 -2.15 18.60 -6.18
CA GLU A 218 -0.73 18.56 -6.58
C GLU A 218 -0.37 19.74 -7.49
N VAL A 219 0.89 20.15 -7.47
CA VAL A 219 1.46 21.20 -8.32
C VAL A 219 2.31 20.54 -9.41
N PRO A 220 1.90 20.58 -10.70
CA PRO A 220 2.75 20.11 -11.79
C PRO A 220 4.05 20.92 -11.85
N SER A 221 5.20 20.24 -11.85
CA SER A 221 6.51 20.90 -11.80
C SER A 221 7.59 20.12 -12.56
N ASN A 222 8.83 20.61 -12.49
CA ASN A 222 10.00 19.99 -13.11
C ASN A 222 11.26 20.24 -12.26
N TRP A 223 12.33 19.50 -12.55
CA TRP A 223 13.54 19.52 -11.72
C TRP A 223 14.26 20.88 -11.69
N ASP A 224 14.18 21.68 -12.75
CA ASP A 224 14.81 23.01 -12.80
C ASP A 224 14.05 24.00 -11.90
N GLU A 225 12.73 23.90 -11.87
CA GLU A 225 11.89 24.69 -10.98
C GLU A 225 12.14 24.32 -9.51
N ILE A 226 12.21 23.02 -9.18
CA ILE A 226 12.54 22.56 -7.83
C ILE A 226 13.91 23.06 -7.39
N GLU A 227 14.93 22.97 -8.24
CA GLU A 227 16.27 23.45 -7.90
C GLU A 227 16.28 24.97 -7.65
N SER A 228 15.50 25.75 -8.42
CA SER A 228 15.32 27.18 -8.20
C SER A 228 14.65 27.50 -6.86
N ILE A 229 13.64 26.71 -6.47
CA ILE A 229 13.00 26.80 -5.16
C ILE A 229 14.02 26.47 -4.07
N PHE A 230 14.75 25.36 -4.18
CA PHE A 230 15.75 24.92 -3.21
C PHE A 230 16.86 25.96 -3.02
N ALA A 231 17.33 26.61 -4.10
CA ALA A 231 18.31 27.68 -4.01
C ALA A 231 17.79 28.94 -3.31
N LYS A 232 16.48 29.22 -3.35
CA LYS A 232 15.87 30.30 -2.56
C LYS A 232 15.75 29.90 -1.09
N LEU A 233 15.25 28.68 -0.83
CA LEU A 233 15.12 28.13 0.52
C LEU A 233 16.46 28.10 1.26
N HIS A 234 17.53 27.64 0.61
CA HIS A 234 18.86 27.59 1.21
C HIS A 234 19.40 28.97 1.62
N ARG A 235 19.06 30.02 0.85
CA ARG A 235 19.48 31.39 1.14
C ARG A 235 18.66 32.02 2.27
N GLU A 236 17.37 31.73 2.33
CA GLU A 236 16.46 32.28 3.33
C GLU A 236 16.60 31.57 4.69
N PHE A 237 16.83 30.26 4.67
CA PHE A 237 16.92 29.41 5.86
C PHE A 237 18.29 28.69 5.93
N PRO A 238 19.40 29.44 6.12
CA PRO A 238 20.74 28.87 6.13
C PRO A 238 21.03 27.95 7.34
N ASP A 239 20.17 27.98 8.37
CA ASP A 239 20.22 27.11 9.54
C ASP A 239 19.48 25.76 9.35
N LYS A 240 18.80 25.58 8.21
CA LYS A 240 18.01 24.38 7.90
C LYS A 240 18.59 23.63 6.71
N THR A 241 18.43 22.31 6.72
CA THR A 241 18.73 21.49 5.56
C THR A 241 17.58 21.58 4.57
N VAL A 242 17.88 21.81 3.29
CA VAL A 242 16.84 21.96 2.28
C VAL A 242 16.13 20.64 2.02
N PHE A 243 16.90 19.58 1.78
CA PHE A 243 16.38 18.31 1.28
C PHE A 243 16.77 17.13 2.17
N ALA A 244 15.76 16.44 2.70
CA ALA A 244 15.91 15.23 3.49
C ALA A 244 16.04 14.01 2.58
N VAL A 245 17.26 13.49 2.45
CA VAL A 245 17.52 12.23 1.74
C VAL A 245 17.04 11.00 2.51
N GLY A 246 16.68 9.94 1.77
CA GLY A 246 16.17 8.68 2.33
C GLY A 246 16.47 7.47 1.44
N GLY A 247 16.41 6.26 1.99
CA GLY A 247 16.84 5.02 1.30
C GLY A 247 16.00 4.64 0.08
N ASN A 248 14.73 5.05 0.05
CA ASN A 248 13.78 4.68 -1.01
C ASN A 248 13.70 5.69 -2.15
N GLN A 249 14.63 6.66 -2.23
CA GLN A 249 14.51 7.75 -3.19
C GLN A 249 14.54 7.30 -4.64
N PHE A 250 15.39 6.32 -4.99
CA PHE A 250 15.42 5.83 -6.35
C PHE A 250 14.14 5.05 -6.70
N SER A 251 13.67 4.18 -5.79
CA SER A 251 12.48 3.36 -6.02
C SER A 251 11.21 4.21 -6.16
N GLN A 252 11.10 5.30 -5.41
CA GLN A 252 9.97 6.22 -5.41
C GLN A 252 10.09 7.32 -6.48
N GLY A 253 11.32 7.67 -6.85
CA GLY A 253 11.64 8.76 -7.79
C GLY A 253 11.75 8.35 -9.25
N SER A 254 11.59 7.06 -9.56
CA SER A 254 11.80 6.52 -10.90
C SER A 254 10.71 5.54 -11.30
N VAL A 255 10.45 5.46 -12.60
CA VAL A 255 9.56 4.44 -13.18
C VAL A 255 10.25 3.08 -13.31
N VAL A 256 11.58 3.03 -13.21
CA VAL A 256 12.36 1.79 -13.29
C VAL A 256 11.80 0.74 -12.35
N ASP A 257 11.62 -0.46 -12.89
CA ASP A 257 11.06 -1.61 -12.20
C ASP A 257 12.17 -2.59 -11.83
N ASP A 258 12.27 -2.92 -10.55
CA ASP A 258 13.32 -3.75 -9.96
C ASP A 258 13.08 -5.26 -10.14
N ILE A 259 11.92 -5.64 -10.71
CA ILE A 259 11.55 -7.01 -11.13
C ILE A 259 12.26 -8.13 -10.34
N GLY A 260 11.75 -8.41 -9.14
CA GLY A 260 12.37 -9.34 -8.19
C GLY A 260 12.94 -8.69 -6.93
N ASN A 261 12.56 -7.43 -6.62
CA ASN A 261 12.92 -6.71 -5.40
C ASN A 261 14.44 -6.46 -5.22
N ASP A 262 15.18 -6.31 -6.31
CA ASP A 262 16.60 -5.93 -6.28
C ASP A 262 17.00 -5.07 -7.50
N TRP A 263 18.08 -4.30 -7.38
CA TRP A 263 18.55 -3.42 -8.46
C TRP A 263 19.53 -4.10 -9.42
N PHE A 264 19.59 -5.44 -9.43
CA PHE A 264 20.53 -6.24 -10.22
C PHE A 264 19.83 -6.82 -11.46
N GLY A 265 19.67 -5.98 -12.48
CA GLY A 265 18.84 -6.31 -13.64
C GLY A 265 17.43 -5.80 -13.46
N VAL A 266 17.08 -4.77 -14.23
CA VAL A 266 15.84 -4.00 -14.09
C VAL A 266 15.14 -3.86 -15.44
N LEU A 267 13.87 -3.45 -15.45
CA LEU A 267 13.24 -2.91 -16.65
C LEU A 267 13.32 -1.38 -16.62
N LEU A 268 14.01 -0.79 -17.60
CA LEU A 268 14.14 0.67 -17.70
C LEU A 268 12.86 1.34 -18.24
N ASP A 269 12.18 0.68 -19.19
CA ASP A 269 10.84 1.06 -19.67
C ASP A 269 9.87 -0.12 -19.43
N PRO A 270 9.41 -0.30 -18.17
CA PRO A 270 8.64 -1.48 -17.77
C PRO A 270 7.27 -1.60 -18.45
N THR A 271 6.80 -0.59 -19.17
CA THR A 271 5.48 -0.64 -19.83
C THR A 271 5.61 -1.07 -21.30
N LYS A 272 6.83 -1.20 -21.82
CA LYS A 272 7.09 -1.44 -23.25
C LYS A 272 8.21 -2.44 -23.55
N ASP A 273 9.26 -2.51 -22.73
CA ASP A 273 10.44 -3.32 -22.99
C ASP A 273 10.57 -4.48 -22.00
N ARG A 274 10.80 -5.68 -22.52
CA ARG A 274 11.01 -6.94 -21.76
C ARG A 274 12.48 -7.18 -21.44
N LYS A 275 13.36 -6.31 -21.90
CA LYS A 275 14.80 -6.46 -21.73
C LYS A 275 15.20 -6.10 -20.30
N VAL A 276 15.81 -7.06 -19.61
CA VAL A 276 16.46 -6.89 -18.32
C VAL A 276 17.81 -6.23 -18.54
N GLU A 277 18.00 -5.05 -17.95
CA GLU A 277 19.15 -4.19 -18.20
C GLU A 277 19.92 -3.84 -16.93
N ASN A 278 21.19 -3.44 -17.10
CA ASN A 278 22.02 -2.98 -16.01
C ASN A 278 21.67 -1.53 -15.67
N LEU A 279 21.07 -1.31 -14.49
CA LEU A 279 20.70 0.02 -14.01
C LEU A 279 21.89 1.01 -14.03
N MET A 280 23.08 0.57 -13.63
CA MET A 280 24.25 1.43 -13.46
C MET A 280 24.85 1.90 -14.81
N GLU A 281 24.33 1.40 -15.93
CA GLU A 281 24.67 1.85 -17.28
C GLU A 281 23.60 2.73 -17.92
N SER A 282 22.51 2.99 -17.20
CA SER A 282 21.35 3.71 -17.72
C SER A 282 21.47 5.22 -17.55
N ASP A 283 20.83 5.94 -18.47
CA ASP A 283 20.71 7.40 -18.40
C ASP A 283 19.93 7.85 -17.15
N VAL A 284 18.86 7.13 -16.77
CA VAL A 284 18.05 7.46 -15.58
C VAL A 284 18.85 7.36 -14.28
N TRP A 285 19.77 6.39 -14.17
CA TRP A 285 20.70 6.33 -13.04
C TRP A 285 21.63 7.54 -13.04
N MET A 286 22.31 7.79 -14.18
CA MET A 286 23.28 8.86 -14.30
C MET A 286 22.67 10.26 -14.06
N ASP A 287 21.48 10.52 -14.60
CA ASP A 287 20.73 11.76 -14.39
C ASP A 287 20.39 11.96 -12.92
N THR A 288 19.96 10.89 -12.24
CA THR A 288 19.60 10.93 -10.82
C THR A 288 20.83 11.25 -9.95
N VAL A 289 21.91 10.48 -10.09
CA VAL A 289 23.11 10.67 -9.25
C VAL A 289 23.83 11.99 -9.57
N THR A 290 23.76 12.47 -10.82
CA THR A 290 24.30 13.78 -11.20
C THR A 290 23.53 14.92 -10.54
N ARG A 291 22.19 14.85 -10.53
CA ARG A 291 21.35 15.83 -9.83
C ARG A 291 21.67 15.85 -8.34
N MET A 292 21.74 14.69 -7.72
CA MET A 292 22.00 14.56 -6.29
C MET A 292 23.39 15.04 -5.90
N TYR A 293 24.42 14.75 -6.71
CA TYR A 293 25.76 15.31 -6.54
C TYR A 293 25.74 16.84 -6.62
N ARG A 294 25.06 17.42 -7.60
CA ARG A 294 24.90 18.88 -7.72
C ARG A 294 24.22 19.47 -6.49
N TRP A 295 23.11 18.89 -6.03
CA TRP A 295 22.39 19.34 -4.83
C TRP A 295 23.24 19.24 -3.56
N ASN A 296 24.05 18.18 -3.42
CA ASN A 296 25.00 18.07 -2.32
C ASN A 296 26.04 19.20 -2.36
N LYS A 297 26.67 19.45 -3.52
CA LYS A 297 27.64 20.55 -3.70
C LYS A 297 27.05 21.95 -3.49
N MET A 298 25.75 22.12 -3.72
CA MET A 298 25.03 23.35 -3.43
C MET A 298 24.62 23.51 -1.96
N GLY A 299 24.91 22.51 -1.11
CA GLY A 299 24.60 22.56 0.32
C GLY A 299 23.15 22.22 0.68
N PHE A 300 22.40 21.61 -0.24
CA PHE A 300 20.99 21.27 0.01
C PHE A 300 20.82 20.02 0.89
N ILE A 301 21.85 19.18 0.95
CA ILE A 301 21.86 17.89 1.64
C ILE A 301 22.82 17.96 2.82
N SER A 302 22.41 17.40 3.97
CA SER A 302 23.22 17.38 5.18
C SER A 302 24.48 16.52 5.01
N GLN A 303 25.57 16.92 5.67
CA GLN A 303 26.86 16.22 5.58
C GLN A 303 26.92 14.91 6.39
N ASP A 304 26.01 14.71 7.33
CA ASP A 304 25.85 13.49 8.13
C ASP A 304 24.79 12.52 7.56
N ALA A 305 24.28 12.80 6.36
CA ALA A 305 23.16 12.08 5.76
C ALA A 305 23.39 10.56 5.58
N LEU A 306 24.65 10.11 5.43
CA LEU A 306 24.97 8.67 5.33
C LEU A 306 24.87 7.92 6.67
N THR A 307 24.88 8.64 7.80
CA THR A 307 24.83 8.06 9.14
C THR A 307 23.49 8.28 9.85
N ASP A 308 22.67 9.22 9.37
CA ASP A 308 21.36 9.51 9.96
C ASP A 308 20.26 8.64 9.35
N THR A 309 19.87 7.61 10.10
CA THR A 309 18.82 6.64 9.75
C THR A 309 17.40 7.11 10.04
N THR A 310 17.21 8.35 10.52
CA THR A 310 15.87 8.92 10.77
C THR A 310 15.09 9.04 9.46
N SER A 311 13.79 8.71 9.49
CA SER A 311 12.94 8.83 8.29
C SER A 311 12.85 10.29 7.81
N SER A 312 12.67 10.48 6.50
CA SER A 312 12.55 11.82 5.91
C SER A 312 11.41 12.63 6.52
N SER A 313 10.24 12.03 6.77
CA SER A 313 9.10 12.72 7.39
C SER A 313 9.40 13.14 8.84
N ALA A 314 10.09 12.31 9.63
CA ALA A 314 10.51 12.69 10.99
C ALA A 314 11.56 13.80 11.00
N LYS A 315 12.49 13.79 10.02
CA LYS A 315 13.45 14.90 9.79
C LYS A 315 12.72 16.22 9.50
N ILE A 316 11.68 16.21 8.67
CA ILE A 316 10.83 17.38 8.42
C ILE A 316 10.07 17.79 9.69
N LYS A 317 9.45 16.83 10.38
CA LYS A 317 8.69 17.05 11.63
C LYS A 317 9.51 17.71 12.73
N SER A 318 10.81 17.42 12.80
CA SER A 318 11.74 18.09 13.72
C SER A 318 11.92 19.60 13.46
N GLY A 319 11.56 20.08 12.27
CA GLY A 319 11.77 21.46 11.83
C GLY A 319 13.19 21.76 11.32
N ASN A 320 14.06 20.75 11.24
CA ASN A 320 15.45 20.88 10.75
C ASN A 320 15.57 20.75 9.22
N TYR A 321 14.55 20.17 8.57
CA TYR A 321 14.51 19.95 7.12
C TYR A 321 13.28 20.63 6.52
N MET A 322 13.35 20.99 5.23
CA MET A 322 12.28 21.73 4.54
C MET A 322 11.54 20.95 3.45
N ALA A 323 12.23 20.05 2.76
CA ALA A 323 11.69 19.28 1.65
C ALA A 323 12.15 17.82 1.66
N MET A 324 11.37 16.94 1.03
CA MET A 324 11.72 15.54 0.80
C MET A 324 11.15 15.03 -0.52
N LEU A 325 11.62 13.87 -0.98
CA LEU A 325 11.04 13.15 -2.11
C LEU A 325 10.13 12.03 -1.60
N ALA A 326 9.02 11.84 -2.29
CA ALA A 326 8.09 10.75 -2.07
C ALA A 326 7.38 10.36 -3.38
N PRO A 327 6.72 9.19 -3.46
CA PRO A 327 5.68 8.99 -4.45
C PRO A 327 4.45 9.81 -4.05
N SER A 328 3.57 10.11 -4.99
CA SER A 328 2.26 10.70 -4.69
C SER A 328 1.10 9.88 -5.27
N LYS A 329 -0.10 10.27 -4.86
CA LYS A 329 -1.38 9.62 -5.17
C LYS A 329 -2.51 10.59 -4.77
N PRO A 330 -3.77 10.37 -5.22
CA PRO A 330 -4.91 11.09 -4.66
C PRO A 330 -4.94 11.02 -3.12
N GLY A 331 -5.16 12.16 -2.46
CA GLY A 331 -5.19 12.28 -0.99
C GLY A 331 -3.82 12.34 -0.31
N TYR A 332 -2.71 12.26 -1.07
CA TYR A 332 -1.37 12.21 -0.49
C TYR A 332 -1.00 13.46 0.32
N LYS A 333 -1.45 14.66 -0.11
CA LYS A 333 -1.17 15.93 0.59
C LYS A 333 -1.57 15.88 2.07
N SER A 334 -2.76 15.37 2.38
CA SER A 334 -3.26 15.26 3.74
C SER A 334 -2.43 14.25 4.54
N GLN A 335 -2.14 13.08 3.94
CA GLN A 335 -1.33 12.03 4.56
C GLN A 335 0.06 12.55 4.95
N ILE A 336 0.81 13.11 3.98
CA ILE A 336 2.18 13.56 4.22
C ILE A 336 2.25 14.78 5.14
N SER A 337 1.22 15.62 5.15
CA SER A 337 1.12 16.73 6.11
C SER A 337 0.96 16.24 7.54
N GLY A 338 0.14 15.19 7.75
CA GLY A 338 0.02 14.52 9.04
C GLY A 338 1.34 13.87 9.50
N GLU A 339 1.99 13.12 8.60
CA GLU A 339 3.30 12.48 8.88
C GLU A 339 4.38 13.51 9.25
N CYS A 340 4.44 14.64 8.55
CA CYS A 340 5.41 15.71 8.79
C CYS A 340 5.01 16.66 9.93
N GLY A 341 3.79 16.54 10.48
CA GLY A 341 3.27 17.42 11.52
C GLY A 341 3.12 18.90 11.10
N ARG A 342 3.01 19.16 9.80
CA ARG A 342 2.84 20.51 9.21
C ARG A 342 2.25 20.41 7.82
N GLU A 343 1.66 21.50 7.34
CA GLU A 343 1.11 21.54 5.99
C GLU A 343 2.22 21.45 4.94
N MET A 344 2.12 20.46 4.05
CA MET A 344 3.08 20.19 2.99
C MET A 344 2.42 20.44 1.62
N ILE A 345 3.19 20.98 0.67
CA ILE A 345 2.77 21.17 -0.73
C ILE A 345 3.46 20.14 -1.60
N VAL A 346 2.69 19.44 -2.42
CA VAL A 346 3.15 18.32 -3.25
C VAL A 346 3.42 18.81 -4.67
N PHE A 347 4.70 18.83 -5.08
CA PHE A 347 5.10 19.10 -6.45
C PHE A 347 5.27 17.78 -7.18
N ARG A 348 4.48 17.55 -8.23
CA ARG A 348 4.51 16.35 -9.05
C ARG A 348 5.49 16.53 -10.21
N LEU A 349 6.47 15.61 -10.35
CA LEU A 349 7.46 15.64 -11.44
C LEU A 349 7.43 14.40 -12.33
N GLY A 350 7.07 13.24 -11.79
CA GLY A 350 7.03 11.99 -12.56
C GLY A 350 5.65 11.62 -13.07
N GLN A 351 5.55 10.38 -13.53
CA GLN A 351 4.36 9.80 -14.15
C GLN A 351 3.75 8.70 -13.26
N ASP A 352 2.50 8.37 -13.58
CA ASP A 352 1.70 7.37 -12.87
C ASP A 352 2.04 5.98 -13.40
N ILE A 353 2.38 5.05 -12.50
CA ILE A 353 2.75 3.68 -12.86
C ILE A 353 2.38 2.68 -11.76
N ILE A 354 1.97 1.47 -12.17
CA ILE A 354 1.98 0.26 -11.34
C ILE A 354 3.23 -0.55 -11.72
N LYS A 355 4.22 -0.59 -10.84
CA LYS A 355 5.39 -1.46 -11.01
C LYS A 355 5.02 -2.92 -10.80
N SER A 356 5.87 -3.85 -11.24
CA SER A 356 5.64 -5.29 -11.14
C SER A 356 5.32 -5.74 -9.71
N THR A 357 5.95 -5.07 -8.74
CA THR A 357 5.82 -5.29 -7.30
C THR A 357 4.74 -4.44 -6.63
N GLY A 358 4.07 -3.51 -7.33
CA GLY A 358 3.15 -2.54 -6.72
C GLY A 358 1.97 -3.16 -5.95
N VAL A 359 1.53 -4.34 -6.39
CA VAL A 359 0.49 -5.15 -5.75
C VAL A 359 1.03 -5.90 -4.54
N THR A 360 2.16 -6.58 -4.69
CA THR A 360 2.76 -7.44 -3.66
C THR A 360 3.64 -6.68 -2.65
N ALA A 361 3.92 -5.40 -2.89
CA ALA A 361 4.72 -4.52 -2.03
C ALA A 361 4.17 -4.42 -0.60
N VAL A 362 2.87 -4.61 -0.47
CA VAL A 362 2.16 -4.73 0.80
C VAL A 362 1.25 -5.92 0.64
N ILE A 363 1.71 -7.09 1.05
CA ILE A 363 0.97 -8.33 0.94
C ILE A 363 0.95 -9.00 2.30
N THR A 364 -0.19 -9.56 2.65
CA THR A 364 -0.37 -10.31 3.87
C THR A 364 -0.58 -11.79 3.56
N CYS A 365 -0.09 -12.67 4.42
CA CYS A 365 -0.11 -14.11 4.23
C CYS A 365 -0.81 -14.79 5.41
N LEU A 366 -1.50 -15.89 5.12
CA LEU A 366 -2.02 -16.80 6.13
C LEU A 366 -0.91 -17.78 6.51
N ASN A 367 -0.64 -17.97 7.80
CA ASN A 367 0.37 -18.90 8.27
C ASN A 367 -0.06 -20.35 8.00
N GLN A 368 0.82 -21.14 7.39
CA GLN A 368 0.60 -22.57 7.15
C GLN A 368 0.33 -23.36 8.45
N ALA A 369 0.84 -22.90 9.59
CA ALA A 369 0.63 -23.49 10.91
C ALA A 369 -0.63 -22.97 11.64
N THR A 370 -1.46 -22.16 10.99
CA THR A 370 -2.74 -21.68 11.55
C THR A 370 -3.63 -22.87 11.95
N PRO A 371 -4.05 -22.98 13.22
CA PRO A 371 -4.89 -24.11 13.68
C PRO A 371 -6.26 -24.17 13.01
N ASP A 372 -6.79 -23.01 12.61
CA ASP A 372 -8.07 -22.88 11.91
C ASP A 372 -8.01 -21.83 10.80
N PRO A 373 -7.66 -22.24 9.57
CA PRO A 373 -7.59 -21.34 8.43
C PRO A 373 -8.97 -20.76 8.06
N VAL A 374 -10.07 -21.45 8.38
CA VAL A 374 -11.43 -20.95 8.11
C VAL A 374 -11.72 -19.74 8.97
N ALA A 375 -11.47 -19.83 10.29
CA ALA A 375 -11.65 -18.70 11.21
C ALA A 375 -10.83 -17.48 10.79
N ALA A 376 -9.55 -17.70 10.42
CA ALA A 376 -8.66 -16.63 9.98
C ALA A 376 -9.16 -15.94 8.71
N VAL A 377 -9.55 -16.71 7.68
CA VAL A 377 -10.05 -16.13 6.41
C VAL A 377 -11.38 -15.40 6.61
N GLN A 378 -12.26 -15.86 7.50
CA GLN A 378 -13.50 -15.14 7.81
C GLN A 378 -13.24 -13.80 8.51
N VAL A 379 -12.29 -13.74 9.47
CA VAL A 379 -11.87 -12.47 10.09
C VAL A 379 -11.25 -11.54 9.06
N MET A 380 -10.37 -12.06 8.19
CA MET A 380 -9.82 -11.28 7.08
C MET A 380 -10.95 -10.72 6.22
N ASN A 381 -11.92 -11.54 5.81
CA ASN A 381 -13.04 -11.12 4.97
C ASN A 381 -13.81 -9.95 5.59
N GLU A 382 -14.16 -10.05 6.87
CA GLU A 382 -14.84 -8.97 7.58
C GLU A 382 -14.02 -7.68 7.59
N LEU A 383 -12.69 -7.73 7.69
CA LEU A 383 -11.85 -6.54 7.64
C LEU A 383 -11.74 -5.93 6.24
N TYR A 384 -11.99 -6.71 5.18
CA TYR A 384 -12.10 -6.21 3.81
C TYR A 384 -13.49 -5.63 3.50
N THR A 385 -14.56 -6.06 4.18
CA THR A 385 -15.94 -5.74 3.77
C THR A 385 -16.79 -4.99 4.78
N ASP A 386 -16.52 -5.08 6.08
CA ASP A 386 -17.32 -4.40 7.12
C ASP A 386 -16.73 -3.00 7.40
N PRO A 387 -17.45 -1.91 7.07
CA PRO A 387 -16.95 -0.55 7.26
C PRO A 387 -16.67 -0.21 8.72
N LYS A 388 -17.39 -0.80 9.69
CA LYS A 388 -17.16 -0.54 11.12
C LYS A 388 -15.89 -1.20 11.60
N LEU A 389 -15.66 -2.46 11.23
CA LEU A 389 -14.42 -3.17 11.59
C LEU A 389 -13.20 -2.52 10.93
N SER A 390 -13.30 -2.17 9.65
CA SER A 390 -12.22 -1.45 8.97
C SER A 390 -11.99 -0.07 9.59
N THR A 391 -13.04 0.70 9.86
CA THR A 391 -12.91 2.03 10.49
C THR A 391 -12.32 1.94 11.89
N LEU A 392 -12.68 0.95 12.71
CA LEU A 392 -12.06 0.74 14.03
C LEU A 392 -10.56 0.49 13.89
N LEU A 393 -10.16 -0.36 12.94
CA LEU A 393 -8.76 -0.68 12.72
C LEU A 393 -7.97 0.51 12.16
N VAL A 394 -8.53 1.23 11.18
CA VAL A 394 -7.85 2.32 10.48
C VAL A 394 -7.88 3.63 11.28
N TRP A 395 -9.05 4.04 11.81
CA TRP A 395 -9.27 5.35 12.43
C TRP A 395 -9.67 5.32 13.91
N GLY A 396 -10.06 4.17 14.46
CA GLY A 396 -10.43 4.03 15.87
C GLY A 396 -11.92 4.26 16.15
N GLU A 397 -12.24 4.74 17.35
CA GLU A 397 -13.63 4.97 17.81
C GLU A 397 -14.09 6.42 17.59
N GLU A 398 -15.27 6.59 17.01
CA GLU A 398 -15.94 7.89 16.94
C GLU A 398 -16.19 8.46 18.34
N GLY A 399 -15.94 9.75 18.51
CA GLY A 399 -16.02 10.49 19.77
C GLY A 399 -14.78 10.37 20.66
N LYS A 400 -13.80 9.51 20.32
CA LYS A 400 -12.51 9.39 21.03
C LYS A 400 -11.32 9.68 20.13
N ASP A 401 -11.26 9.01 18.99
CA ASP A 401 -10.14 9.09 18.05
C ASP A 401 -10.45 10.03 16.88
N TYR A 402 -11.72 10.10 16.46
CA TYR A 402 -12.23 11.05 15.46
C TYR A 402 -13.65 11.52 15.81
N VAL A 403 -14.11 12.60 15.18
CA VAL A 403 -15.52 13.01 15.13
C VAL A 403 -15.96 13.16 13.68
N THR A 404 -17.21 12.83 13.39
CA THR A 404 -17.78 12.98 12.03
C THR A 404 -18.51 14.31 11.91
N ASP A 405 -18.29 15.02 10.80
CA ASP A 405 -19.00 16.25 10.47
C ASP A 405 -20.36 15.97 9.77
N GLN A 406 -21.02 17.04 9.31
CA GLN A 406 -22.34 16.93 8.66
C GLN A 406 -22.27 16.31 7.26
N ASP A 407 -21.09 16.33 6.64
CA ASP A 407 -20.84 15.83 5.29
C ASP A 407 -20.29 14.38 5.31
N GLY A 408 -20.14 13.78 6.50
CA GLY A 408 -19.63 12.43 6.67
C GLY A 408 -18.11 12.32 6.66
N GLN A 409 -17.39 13.45 6.69
CA GLN A 409 -15.94 13.48 6.81
C GLN A 409 -15.53 13.46 8.29
N ILE A 410 -14.31 13.03 8.56
CA ILE A 410 -13.78 12.91 9.93
C ILE A 410 -12.72 13.96 10.23
N ASP A 411 -12.69 14.42 11.47
CA ASP A 411 -11.65 15.30 12.01
C ASP A 411 -11.30 14.87 13.44
N PHE A 412 -10.24 15.42 14.01
CA PHE A 412 -9.86 15.14 15.39
C PHE A 412 -10.91 15.71 16.36
N PRO A 413 -11.20 15.02 17.47
CA PRO A 413 -12.00 15.59 18.54
C PRO A 413 -11.34 16.84 19.13
N ALA A 414 -12.13 17.70 19.76
CA ALA A 414 -11.61 18.92 20.37
C ALA A 414 -10.50 18.62 21.40
N GLY A 415 -9.31 19.18 21.17
CA GLY A 415 -8.14 18.99 22.03
C GLY A 415 -7.31 17.74 21.73
N VAL A 416 -7.71 16.96 20.73
CA VAL A 416 -6.95 15.82 20.19
C VAL A 416 -6.26 16.25 18.89
N ASP A 417 -5.07 15.75 18.65
CA ASP A 417 -4.32 15.89 17.41
C ASP A 417 -3.39 14.68 17.19
N TYR A 418 -2.63 14.70 16.10
CA TYR A 418 -1.67 13.65 15.77
C TYR A 418 -0.54 13.46 16.81
N GLN A 419 -0.39 14.35 17.79
CA GLN A 419 0.63 14.26 18.85
C GLN A 419 0.10 13.55 20.10
N ASN A 420 -1.21 13.56 20.34
CA ASN A 420 -1.80 13.05 21.58
C ASN A 420 -2.93 12.02 21.37
N ALA A 421 -3.32 11.73 20.14
CA ALA A 421 -4.30 10.69 19.84
C ALA A 421 -3.79 9.31 20.31
N GLU A 422 -4.65 8.59 21.05
CA GLU A 422 -4.33 7.24 21.55
C GLU A 422 -4.27 6.19 20.44
N TRP A 423 -5.06 6.39 19.37
CA TRP A 423 -5.08 5.55 18.18
C TRP A 423 -4.92 6.39 16.91
N TYR A 424 -3.66 6.60 16.52
CA TYR A 424 -3.32 7.25 15.26
C TYR A 424 -2.07 6.59 14.67
N HIS A 425 -2.26 5.80 13.62
CA HIS A 425 -1.17 5.24 12.82
C HIS A 425 -1.33 5.77 11.39
N THR A 426 -0.24 6.26 10.80
CA THR A 426 -0.23 6.78 9.42
C THR A 426 0.03 5.67 8.40
N MET A 427 -0.23 4.42 8.79
CA MET A 427 0.05 3.20 8.02
C MET A 427 -1.25 2.57 7.49
N ASN A 428 -2.30 3.37 7.30
CA ASN A 428 -3.59 2.97 6.73
C ASN A 428 -3.46 2.24 5.37
N TRP A 429 -2.38 2.45 4.63
CA TRP A 429 -2.09 1.74 3.38
C TRP A 429 -1.75 0.25 3.58
N GLU A 430 -1.36 -0.18 4.76
CA GLU A 430 -1.12 -1.61 5.06
C GLU A 430 -2.38 -2.32 5.57
N MET A 431 -3.40 -1.55 5.94
CA MET A 431 -4.65 -2.07 6.46
C MET A 431 -5.50 -2.69 5.32
N PRO A 432 -6.30 -3.72 5.62
CA PRO A 432 -6.99 -4.55 4.63
C PRO A 432 -7.80 -3.79 3.57
N ASN A 433 -8.64 -2.83 3.97
CA ASN A 433 -9.41 -2.03 3.03
C ASN A 433 -9.75 -0.64 3.58
N GLN A 434 -8.96 0.36 3.18
CA GLN A 434 -9.20 1.74 3.59
C GLN A 434 -10.29 2.44 2.75
N TYR A 435 -10.73 1.88 1.63
CA TYR A 435 -11.72 2.52 0.74
C TYR A 435 -13.13 2.56 1.32
N ILE A 436 -13.40 1.69 2.29
CA ILE A 436 -14.68 1.61 3.00
C ILE A 436 -14.69 2.40 4.31
N CYS A 437 -13.61 3.13 4.60
CA CYS A 437 -13.51 3.99 5.77
C CYS A 437 -13.94 5.43 5.42
N PRO A 438 -14.43 6.22 6.39
CA PRO A 438 -14.64 7.64 6.18
C PRO A 438 -13.31 8.36 5.91
N VAL A 439 -13.38 9.54 5.31
CA VAL A 439 -12.20 10.32 4.89
C VAL A 439 -12.00 11.55 5.75
N TRP A 440 -10.74 11.92 5.98
CA TRP A 440 -10.41 13.12 6.75
C TRP A 440 -10.83 14.41 6.04
N VAL A 441 -11.28 15.41 6.82
CA VAL A 441 -11.49 16.78 6.34
C VAL A 441 -10.24 17.27 5.61
N GLY A 442 -10.45 17.90 4.45
CA GLY A 442 -9.38 18.33 3.55
C GLY A 442 -9.06 17.33 2.44
N ASN A 443 -9.48 16.08 2.56
CA ASN A 443 -9.51 15.14 1.43
C ASN A 443 -10.81 15.26 0.63
N PRO A 444 -10.79 14.89 -0.66
CA PRO A 444 -12.01 14.72 -1.44
C PRO A 444 -12.94 13.66 -0.80
N PRO A 445 -14.26 13.92 -0.66
CA PRO A 445 -15.22 12.92 -0.15
C PRO A 445 -15.23 11.61 -0.96
N ASP A 446 -14.87 11.68 -2.24
CA ASP A 446 -14.79 10.57 -3.19
C ASP A 446 -13.40 9.93 -3.29
N LEU A 447 -12.53 10.09 -2.27
CA LEU A 447 -11.12 9.66 -2.31
C LEU A 447 -10.95 8.19 -2.71
N GLY A 448 -11.75 7.27 -2.16
CA GLY A 448 -11.67 5.84 -2.50
C GLY A 448 -11.95 5.58 -4.00
N ALA A 449 -12.93 6.27 -4.57
CA ALA A 449 -13.24 6.17 -6.01
C ALA A 449 -12.09 6.75 -6.86
N ARG A 450 -11.50 7.88 -6.44
CA ARG A 450 -10.34 8.46 -7.11
C ARG A 450 -9.11 7.56 -7.07
N MET A 451 -8.86 6.88 -5.95
CA MET A 451 -7.77 5.91 -5.84
C MET A 451 -8.01 4.69 -6.73
N MET A 452 -9.26 4.22 -6.83
CA MET A 452 -9.62 3.14 -7.76
C MET A 452 -9.44 3.55 -9.23
N GLU A 453 -9.83 4.77 -9.59
CA GLU A 453 -9.61 5.33 -10.92
C GLU A 453 -8.11 5.48 -11.22
N PHE A 454 -7.33 5.97 -10.26
CA PHE A 454 -5.88 6.09 -10.35
C PHE A 454 -5.20 4.74 -10.64
N ASN A 455 -5.57 3.70 -9.89
CA ASN A 455 -5.12 2.32 -10.11
C ASN A 455 -5.54 1.76 -11.48
N THR A 456 -6.69 2.18 -12.00
CA THR A 456 -7.21 1.70 -13.28
C THR A 456 -6.52 2.36 -14.47
N ASN A 457 -6.20 3.66 -14.34
CA ASN A 457 -5.68 4.48 -15.42
C ASN A 457 -4.15 4.50 -15.52
N ALA A 458 -3.43 4.11 -14.46
CA ALA A 458 -1.97 4.07 -14.47
C ALA A 458 -1.42 3.05 -15.47
N GLU A 459 -0.32 3.39 -16.16
CA GLU A 459 0.40 2.41 -16.96
C GLU A 459 0.91 1.29 -16.02
N THR A 460 0.83 0.05 -16.47
CA THR A 460 1.21 -1.11 -15.64
C THR A 460 2.43 -1.78 -16.26
N SER A 461 3.37 -2.17 -15.40
CA SER A 461 4.52 -2.96 -15.79
C SER A 461 4.07 -4.25 -16.47
N ILE A 462 4.69 -4.58 -17.60
CA ILE A 462 4.45 -5.82 -18.32
C ILE A 462 4.91 -7.05 -17.53
N ALA A 463 5.71 -6.85 -16.48
CA ALA A 463 6.19 -7.90 -15.58
C ALA A 463 5.36 -8.02 -14.29
N MET A 464 4.16 -7.45 -14.21
CA MET A 464 3.27 -7.62 -13.05
C MET A 464 2.98 -9.11 -12.80
N GLY A 465 3.27 -9.58 -11.58
CA GLY A 465 3.16 -10.99 -11.19
C GLY A 465 4.43 -11.83 -11.46
N PHE A 466 5.44 -11.27 -12.13
CA PHE A 466 6.74 -11.93 -12.24
C PHE A 466 7.47 -11.91 -10.90
N THR A 467 8.01 -13.06 -10.52
CA THR A 467 8.89 -13.22 -9.35
C THR A 467 10.17 -13.89 -9.79
N PHE A 468 11.31 -13.29 -9.48
CA PHE A 468 12.61 -13.87 -9.78
C PHE A 468 12.99 -14.95 -8.74
N ASP A 469 13.25 -16.17 -9.19
CA ASP A 469 13.81 -17.23 -8.35
C ASP A 469 15.35 -17.16 -8.38
N ASN A 470 15.92 -16.59 -7.31
CA ASN A 470 17.35 -16.48 -7.12
C ASN A 470 17.97 -17.60 -6.26
N SER A 471 17.24 -18.69 -5.99
CA SER A 471 17.70 -19.77 -5.11
C SER A 471 19.06 -20.36 -5.52
N ALA A 472 19.33 -20.44 -6.82
CA ALA A 472 20.61 -20.89 -7.38
C ALA A 472 21.73 -19.81 -7.38
N TYR A 473 21.41 -18.56 -7.05
CA TYR A 473 22.30 -17.38 -7.13
C TYR A 473 22.40 -16.63 -5.79
N THR A 474 22.09 -17.27 -4.67
CA THR A 474 22.09 -16.65 -3.33
C THR A 474 23.47 -16.09 -2.94
N ALA A 475 24.56 -16.74 -3.34
CA ALA A 475 25.92 -16.27 -3.08
C ALA A 475 26.27 -15.03 -3.90
N GLU A 476 25.93 -15.03 -5.20
CA GLU A 476 26.07 -13.87 -6.08
C GLU A 476 25.23 -12.70 -5.58
N TYR A 477 23.96 -12.92 -5.24
CA TYR A 477 23.08 -11.91 -4.67
C TYR A 477 23.67 -11.26 -3.41
N ALA A 478 24.15 -12.06 -2.46
CA ALA A 478 24.77 -11.53 -1.24
C ALA A 478 26.02 -10.68 -1.55
N ALA A 479 26.85 -11.09 -2.52
CA ALA A 479 28.01 -10.31 -2.95
C ALA A 479 27.61 -8.99 -3.62
N LEU A 480 26.59 -9.03 -4.49
CA LEU A 480 26.05 -7.84 -5.16
C LEU A 480 25.44 -6.86 -4.15
N GLN A 481 24.66 -7.36 -3.18
CA GLN A 481 24.02 -6.55 -2.14
C GLN A 481 25.05 -5.83 -1.26
N ASN A 482 26.10 -6.52 -0.82
CA ASN A 482 27.17 -5.89 -0.03
C ASN A 482 27.84 -4.72 -0.77
N ILE A 483 28.04 -4.85 -2.09
CA ILE A 483 28.59 -3.79 -2.93
C ILE A 483 27.57 -2.65 -3.11
N TYR A 484 26.29 -2.99 -3.30
CA TYR A 484 25.21 -2.00 -3.39
C TYR A 484 25.13 -1.15 -2.12
N ASP A 485 25.16 -1.78 -0.94
CA ASP A 485 25.11 -1.10 0.36
C ASP A 485 26.33 -0.20 0.59
N GLU A 486 27.50 -0.59 0.05
CA GLU A 486 28.71 0.24 0.09
C GLU A 486 28.57 1.51 -0.77
N TYR A 487 28.00 1.43 -1.98
CA TYR A 487 28.07 2.53 -2.96
C TYR A 487 26.78 3.32 -3.17
N ALA A 488 25.63 2.66 -3.19
CA ALA A 488 24.41 3.22 -3.76
C ALA A 488 23.99 4.52 -3.07
N ASN A 489 23.94 4.56 -1.74
CA ASN A 489 23.59 5.78 -1.00
C ASN A 489 24.65 6.87 -1.11
N GLN A 490 25.93 6.52 -1.27
CA GLN A 490 26.97 7.53 -1.48
C GLN A 490 26.77 8.27 -2.81
N LEU A 491 26.32 7.56 -3.86
CA LEU A 491 25.98 8.16 -5.16
C LEU A 491 24.61 8.87 -5.12
N LEU A 492 23.58 8.20 -4.59
CA LEU A 492 22.22 8.74 -4.51
C LEU A 492 22.10 9.94 -3.57
N TYR A 493 23.02 10.13 -2.62
CA TYR A 493 23.05 11.33 -1.76
C TYR A 493 24.13 12.33 -2.21
N GLY A 494 24.84 12.05 -3.30
CA GLY A 494 25.77 12.99 -3.91
C GLY A 494 27.12 13.16 -3.21
N PHE A 495 27.57 12.15 -2.45
CA PHE A 495 28.88 12.14 -1.79
C PHE A 495 30.02 11.64 -2.70
N LEU A 496 29.71 10.82 -3.70
CA LEU A 496 30.67 10.38 -4.72
C LEU A 496 30.48 11.14 -6.03
N ASP A 497 31.57 11.29 -6.77
CA ASP A 497 31.51 11.78 -8.14
C ASP A 497 30.64 10.83 -9.00
N PRO A 498 29.65 11.35 -9.75
CA PRO A 498 28.73 10.53 -10.53
C PRO A 498 29.42 9.60 -11.53
N VAL A 499 30.44 10.10 -12.23
CA VAL A 499 31.07 9.38 -13.35
C VAL A 499 32.04 8.35 -12.80
N GLU A 500 32.99 8.78 -11.98
CA GLU A 500 34.03 7.89 -11.44
C GLU A 500 33.42 6.88 -10.45
N GLY A 501 32.53 7.34 -9.57
CA GLY A 501 31.87 6.50 -8.56
C GLY A 501 30.93 5.46 -9.17
N THR A 502 30.14 5.82 -10.18
CA THR A 502 29.29 4.85 -10.89
C THR A 502 30.12 3.83 -11.67
N ALA A 503 31.22 4.26 -12.30
CA ALA A 503 32.11 3.36 -13.04
C ALA A 503 32.75 2.31 -12.12
N GLU A 504 33.28 2.73 -10.97
CA GLU A 504 33.87 1.83 -9.97
C GLU A 504 32.81 0.88 -9.38
N PHE A 505 31.64 1.42 -9.02
CA PHE A 505 30.52 0.65 -8.51
C PHE A 505 30.11 -0.46 -9.48
N ASN A 506 29.88 -0.11 -10.76
CA ASN A 506 29.48 -1.06 -11.79
C ASN A 506 30.58 -2.11 -12.08
N GLU A 507 31.86 -1.71 -12.06
CA GLU A 507 32.97 -2.65 -12.23
C GLU A 507 33.00 -3.69 -11.10
N LYS A 508 32.81 -3.27 -9.84
CA LYS A 508 32.73 -4.17 -8.68
C LYS A 508 31.55 -5.14 -8.82
N LEU A 509 30.35 -4.65 -9.17
CA LEU A 509 29.18 -5.49 -9.38
C LEU A 509 29.40 -6.53 -10.50
N LYS A 510 29.98 -6.12 -11.63
CA LYS A 510 30.30 -7.04 -12.74
C LYS A 510 31.27 -8.14 -12.31
N LYS A 511 32.29 -7.81 -11.52
CA LYS A 511 33.23 -8.80 -10.96
C LYS A 511 32.55 -9.76 -9.98
N ALA A 512 31.53 -9.29 -9.26
CA ALA A 512 30.73 -10.10 -8.34
C ALA A 512 29.67 -10.98 -9.03
N GLY A 513 29.50 -10.86 -10.35
CA GLY A 513 28.64 -11.76 -11.13
C GLY A 513 27.37 -11.11 -11.71
N LEU A 514 27.25 -9.78 -11.69
CA LEU A 514 26.05 -9.05 -12.16
C LEU A 514 25.55 -9.53 -13.53
N ASN A 515 26.45 -9.69 -14.51
CA ASN A 515 26.05 -10.09 -15.87
C ASN A 515 25.41 -11.49 -15.92
N LYS A 516 25.83 -12.42 -15.07
CA LYS A 516 25.22 -13.76 -14.98
C LYS A 516 23.85 -13.69 -14.33
N TYR A 517 23.74 -12.89 -13.28
CA TYR A 517 22.48 -12.65 -12.57
C TYR A 517 21.43 -12.03 -13.50
N ILE A 518 21.80 -10.99 -14.26
CA ILE A 518 20.95 -10.36 -15.30
C ILE A 518 20.51 -11.38 -16.36
N ALA A 519 21.43 -12.21 -16.85
CA ALA A 519 21.13 -13.20 -17.88
C ALA A 519 20.13 -14.26 -17.38
N GLU A 520 20.25 -14.71 -16.13
CA GLU A 520 19.28 -15.63 -15.55
C GLU A 520 17.92 -14.95 -15.32
N LYS A 521 17.92 -13.71 -14.81
CA LYS A 521 16.69 -12.94 -14.62
C LYS A 521 15.94 -12.74 -15.95
N GLN A 522 16.65 -12.42 -17.03
CA GLN A 522 16.07 -12.39 -18.39
C GLN A 522 15.50 -13.74 -18.80
N ARG A 523 16.25 -14.83 -18.61
CA ARG A 523 15.80 -16.19 -18.99
C ARG A 523 14.50 -16.56 -18.27
N GLN A 524 14.40 -16.27 -16.98
CA GLN A 524 13.19 -16.56 -16.21
C GLN A 524 12.02 -15.66 -16.64
N LEU A 525 12.28 -14.38 -16.91
CA LEU A 525 11.27 -13.46 -17.42
C LEU A 525 10.73 -13.91 -18.79
N ASP A 526 11.60 -14.36 -19.69
CA ASP A 526 11.22 -14.89 -21.01
C ASP A 526 10.35 -16.15 -20.88
N VAL A 527 10.69 -17.07 -19.97
CA VAL A 527 9.89 -18.26 -19.67
C VAL A 527 8.52 -17.85 -19.13
N TRP A 528 8.48 -16.94 -18.16
CA TRP A 528 7.24 -16.46 -17.57
C TRP A 528 6.32 -15.81 -18.62
N PHE A 529 6.85 -14.99 -19.53
CA PHE A 529 6.06 -14.46 -20.64
C PHE A 529 5.52 -15.55 -21.54
N ALA A 530 6.33 -16.56 -21.89
CA ALA A 530 5.88 -17.66 -22.73
C ALA A 530 4.75 -18.50 -22.09
N GLU A 531 4.76 -18.64 -20.77
CA GLU A 531 3.72 -19.34 -20.01
C GLU A 531 2.43 -18.52 -19.88
N ASN A 532 2.53 -17.20 -19.74
CA ASN A 532 1.39 -16.30 -19.56
C ASN A 532 0.78 -15.81 -20.89
N GLU A 533 1.52 -15.79 -21.99
CA GLU A 533 0.97 -15.53 -23.34
C GLU A 533 0.22 -16.74 -23.93
N ALA A 534 0.44 -17.93 -23.37
CA ALA A 534 -0.21 -19.17 -23.80
C ALA A 534 -1.57 -19.43 -23.12
N GLN A 535 -1.94 -18.59 -22.15
CA GLN A 535 -3.22 -18.62 -21.41
C GLN A 535 -4.13 -17.51 -21.93
#